data_AF-A0A3N5NM41-F1
#
_entry.id   AF-A0A3N5NM41-F1
#
_cell.length_a   1.000
_cell.length_b   1.000
_cell.length_c   1.000
_cell.angle_alpha   90.00
_cell.angle_beta   90.00
_cell.angle_gamma   90.00
#
_symmetry.space_group_name_H-M   'P 1'
#
loop_
_entity.id
_entity.type
_entity.pdbx_description
1 polymer ?
#
loop_
_entity_poly.entity_id
_entity_poly.type
_entity_poly.pdbx_seq_one_letter_code
_entity_poly.pdbx_strand_id
1 'polypeptide(L)' 'MARERVSILKGAMDLLILKALSWGPMHGYGVSYWVRQVTADTFEIQEGVLYPALHRLEEKGWIDSEWGVSENNR' A
#
# COMPACT_ATOMS: atom_id res chain seq x y z
N MET A 1 -14.57 19.94 4.77
CA MET A 1 -15.13 18.69 5.34
C MET A 1 -14.87 17.45 4.50
N ALA A 2 -15.48 17.25 3.32
CA ALA A 2 -15.33 15.99 2.57
C ALA A 2 -13.89 15.75 2.03
N ARG A 3 -13.27 16.77 1.45
CA ARG A 3 -11.90 16.70 0.91
C ARG A 3 -10.84 16.40 1.97
N GLU A 4 -11.07 16.88 3.19
CA GLU A 4 -10.20 16.67 4.34
C GLU A 4 -10.26 15.22 4.84
N ARG A 5 -11.46 14.63 4.93
CA ARG A 5 -11.62 13.20 5.25
C ARG A 5 -10.91 12.30 4.24
N VAL A 6 -11.04 12.61 2.94
CA VAL A 6 -10.34 11.86 1.88
C VAL A 6 -8.82 11.99 2.01
N SER A 7 -8.32 13.18 2.38
CA SER A 7 -6.89 13.41 2.63
C SER A 7 -6.38 12.57 3.81
N ILE A 8 -7.13 12.52 4.91
CA ILE A 8 -6.78 11.71 6.09
C ILE A 8 -6.76 10.22 5.74
N LEU A 9 -7.77 9.72 5.02
CA LEU A 9 -7.82 8.32 4.60
C LEU A 9 -6.63 7.94 3.70
N LYS A 10 -6.26 8.84 2.76
CA LYS A 10 -5.06 8.64 1.93
C LYS A 10 -3.78 8.62 2.76
N GLY A 11 -3.63 9.54 3.72
CA GLY A 11 -2.46 9.57 4.61
C GLY A 11 -2.36 8.34 5.50
N ALA A 12 -3.48 7.86 6.04
CA ALA A 12 -3.52 6.62 6.83
C ALA A 12 -3.11 5.41 5.99
N MET A 13 -3.60 5.31 4.75
CA MET A 13 -3.20 4.26 3.82
C MET A 13 -1.71 4.32 3.49
N ASP A 14 -1.15 5.50 3.23
CA ASP A 14 0.28 5.69 2.99
C ASP A 14 1.11 5.15 4.15
N LEU A 15 0.71 5.44 5.39
CA LEU A 15 1.40 4.93 6.59
C LEU A 15 1.31 3.41 6.71
N LEU A 16 0.18 2.81 6.37
CA LEU A 16 0.02 1.36 6.38
C LEU A 16 0.91 0.69 5.33
N ILE A 17 0.97 1.24 4.11
CA ILE A 17 1.86 0.73 3.05
C ILE A 17 3.32 0.80 3.49
N LEU A 18 3.77 1.95 4.00
CA LEU A 18 5.14 2.11 4.51
C LEU A 18 5.42 1.15 5.67
N LYS A 19 4.43 0.90 6.54
CA LYS A 19 4.59 -0.05 7.63
C LYS A 19 4.77 -1.48 7.12
N ALA A 20 4.00 -1.90 6.12
CA ALA A 20 4.15 -3.21 5.50
C ALA A 20 5.55 -3.42 4.92
N LEU A 21 6.07 -2.41 4.23
CA LEU A 21 7.39 -2.44 3.58
C LEU A 21 8.57 -2.26 4.56
N SER A 22 8.30 -1.80 5.79
CA SER A 22 9.35 -1.62 6.81
C SER A 22 10.02 -2.93 7.27
N TRP A 23 9.41 -4.08 6.98
CA TRP A 23 9.95 -5.40 7.31
C TRP A 23 10.76 -6.05 6.18
N GLY A 24 10.73 -5.47 4.98
CA GLY A 24 11.44 -5.97 3.81
C GLY A 24 10.64 -5.77 2.51
N PRO A 25 11.24 -6.11 1.35
CA PRO A 25 10.58 -6.05 0.06
C PRO A 25 9.32 -6.92 0.04
N MET A 26 8.24 -6.41 -0.54
CA MET A 26 6.96 -7.12 -0.61
C MET A 26 6.26 -6.84 -1.94
N HIS A 27 5.69 -7.89 -2.54
CA HIS A 27 4.84 -7.73 -3.72
C HIS A 27 3.56 -6.94 -3.37
N GLY A 28 2.98 -6.21 -4.33
CA GLY A 28 1.77 -5.40 -4.10
C GLY A 28 0.61 -6.18 -3.49
N TYR A 29 0.44 -7.45 -3.87
CA TYR A 29 -0.54 -8.36 -3.24
C TYR A 29 -0.26 -8.61 -1.76
N GLY A 30 1.01 -8.79 -1.37
CA GLY A 30 1.38 -8.96 0.03
C GLY A 30 1.03 -7.73 0.86
N VAL A 31 1.26 -6.54 0.30
CA VAL A 31 0.91 -5.27 0.94
C VAL A 31 -0.59 -5.17 1.15
N SER A 32 -1.42 -5.39 0.12
CA SER A 32 -2.88 -5.33 0.26
C SER A 32 -3.41 -6.38 1.22
N TYR A 33 -2.86 -7.60 1.18
CA TYR A 33 -3.22 -8.68 2.10
C TYR A 33 -2.92 -8.29 3.55
N TRP A 34 -1.72 -7.78 3.82
CA TRP A 34 -1.34 -7.36 5.17
C TRP A 34 -2.23 -6.21 5.67
N VAL A 35 -2.49 -5.19 4.85
CA VAL A 35 -3.36 -4.07 5.24
C VAL A 35 -4.76 -4.57 5.59
N ARG A 36 -5.30 -5.49 4.78
CA ARG A 36 -6.61 -6.10 5.04
C ARG A 36 -6.64 -6.83 6.39
N GLN A 37 -5.59 -7.58 6.72
CA GLN A 37 -5.47 -8.29 8.00
C GLN A 37 -5.44 -7.31 9.19
N VAL A 38 -4.62 -6.27 9.14
CA VAL A 38 -4.49 -5.33 10.29
C VAL A 38 -5.66 -4.37 10.45
N THR A 39 -6.49 -4.23 9.42
CA THR A 39 -7.70 -3.38 9.44
C THR A 39 -8.98 -4.17 9.70
N ALA A 40 -8.88 -5.47 10.00
CA ALA A 40 -10.03 -6.35 10.23
C ALA A 40 -11.09 -6.23 9.11
N ASP A 41 -10.65 -6.31 7.85
CA ASP A 41 -11.47 -6.17 6.64
C ASP A 41 -12.17 -4.80 6.47
N THR A 42 -11.96 -3.84 7.37
CA THR A 42 -12.58 -2.49 7.26
C THR A 42 -11.96 -1.67 6.13
N PHE A 43 -10.74 -2.01 5.74
CA PHE A 43 -10.01 -1.35 4.67
C PHE A 43 -9.70 -2.35 3.55
N GLU A 44 -10.70 -2.60 2.70
CA GLU A 44 -10.52 -3.40 1.50
C GLU A 44 -9.86 -2.53 0.41
N ILE A 45 -8.54 -2.66 0.28
CA ILE A 45 -7.80 -1.95 -0.76
C ILE A 45 -8.08 -2.63 -2.10
N GLN A 46 -8.93 -2.00 -2.91
CA GLN A 46 -9.05 -2.36 -4.32
C GLN A 46 -7.73 -2.11 -5.04
N GLU A 47 -7.39 -2.97 -6.02
CA GLU A 47 -6.17 -2.81 -6.83
C GLU A 47 -6.07 -1.41 -7.45
N GLY A 48 -7.19 -0.85 -7.90
CA GLY A 48 -7.27 0.51 -8.44
C GLY A 48 -6.94 1.65 -7.46
N VAL A 49 -6.84 1.35 -6.16
CA VAL A 49 -6.46 2.31 -5.11
C VAL A 49 -5.01 2.06 -4.65
N LEU A 50 -4.58 0.80 -4.61
CA LEU A 50 -3.22 0.45 -4.18
C LEU A 50 -2.16 1.02 -5.11
N TYR A 51 -2.25 0.75 -6.41
CA TYR A 51 -1.19 1.12 -7.35
C TYR A 51 -0.98 2.65 -7.45
N PRO A 52 -2.04 3.49 -7.50
CA PRO A 52 -1.87 4.94 -7.40
C PRO A 52 -1.28 5.40 -6.05
N ALA A 53 -1.41 4.63 -4.98
CA ALA A 53 -0.75 4.92 -3.71
C ALA A 53 0.74 4.59 -3.75
N LEU A 54 1.09 3.40 -4.26
CA LEU A 54 2.47 2.98 -4.45
C LEU A 54 3.23 3.96 -5.37
N HIS A 55 2.69 4.29 -6.54
CA HIS A 55 3.31 5.27 -7.44
C HIS A 55 3.53 6.62 -6.78
N ARG A 56 2.57 7.12 -6.00
CA ARG A 56 2.76 8.40 -5.27
C ARG A 56 3.87 8.31 -4.22
N LEU A 57 4.02 7.17 -3.54
CA LEU A 57 5.08 6.96 -2.55
C LEU A 57 6.46 6.85 -3.22
N GLU A 58 6.52 6.23 -4.40
CA GLU A 58 7.70 6.14 -5.27
C GLU A 58 8.08 7.53 -5.84
N GLU A 59 7.12 8.32 -6.33
CA GLU A 59 7.33 9.71 -6.77
C GLU A 59 7.87 10.61 -5.65
N LYS A 60 7.52 10.32 -4.38
CA LYS A 60 8.07 11.00 -3.21
C LYS A 60 9.47 10.50 -2.80
N GLY A 61 9.98 9.45 -3.44
CA GLY A 61 11.25 8.80 -3.10
C GLY A 61 11.24 8.06 -1.77
N TRP A 62 10.06 7.64 -1.27
CA TRP A 62 9.95 6.94 0.01
C TRP A 62 10.05 5.42 -0.13
N ILE A 63 9.78 4.91 -1.33
CA ILE A 63 9.93 3.51 -1.70
C ILE A 63 10.57 3.44 -3.09
N ASP A 64 11.09 2.28 -3.43
CA ASP A 64 11.59 1.95 -4.77
C ASP A 64 10.91 0.66 -5.24
N SER A 65 10.92 0.41 -6.54
CA SER A 65 10.31 -0.79 -7.13
C SER A 65 11.29 -1.53 -8.04
N GLU A 66 11.26 -2.86 -7.94
CA GLU A 66 12.03 -3.73 -8.82
C GLU A 66 11.12 -4.79 -9.43
N TRP A 67 11.41 -5.15 -10.68
CA TRP A 67 10.78 -6.31 -11.30
C TRP A 67 11.42 -7.57 -10.73
N GLY A 68 10.59 -8.43 -10.15
CA GLY A 68 11.02 -9.68 -9.56
C GLY A 68 9.96 -10.75 -9.73
N VAL A 69 10.38 -12.00 -9.55
CA VAL A 69 9.45 -13.12 -9.47
C VAL A 69 8.95 -13.18 -8.04
N SER A 70 7.63 -13.12 -7.82
CA SER A 70 7.10 -13.25 -6.47
C SER A 70 7.47 -14.63 -5.88
N GLU A 71 7.48 -14.75 -4.56
CA GLU A 71 7.72 -16.06 -3.88
C GLU A 71 6.76 -17.17 -4.36
N ASN A 72 5.63 -16.78 -4.99
CA ASN A 72 4.64 -17.68 -5.55
C ASN A 72 4.78 -17.91 -7.07
N ASN A 73 5.90 -17.50 -7.67
CA ASN A 73 6.21 -17.64 -9.10
C ASN A 73 5.12 -17.02 -10.01
N ARG A 74 4.50 -15.94 -9.53
CA ARG A 74 3.56 -15.08 -10.25
C ARG A 74 4.16 -13.73 -10.52
#